data_AF-A0AAW9KM77-F1
#
_entry.id   AF-A0AAW9KM77-F1
#
_cell.length_a   1.000
_cell.length_b   1.000
_cell.length_c   1.000
_cell.angle_alpha   90.00
_cell.angle_beta   90.00
_cell.angle_gamma   90.00
#
_symmetry.space_group_name_H-M   'P 1'
#
loop_
_entity.id
_entity.type
_entity.pdbx_description
1 polymer ?
#
loop_
_entity_poly.entity_id
_entity_poly.type
_entity_poly.pdbx_seq_one_letter_code
_entity_poly.pdbx_strand_id
1 'polypeptide(L)'
;LICGNKAKSFEEGKALLLENINNGKGLKKLKEFVKAQFGDASFVDDANKFPKAKHIVEVKSTQSGIISKINAEEFGLIAMELGAGRETKESIIDLSVGIVLNKKRGEEVKEGDILAYIHSNDESNIEKAKNDII
;
A
#
# COMPACT_ATOMS: atom_id res chain seq x y z
N LEU A 1 11.75 -12.04 16.47
CA LEU A 1 12.12 -13.45 16.75
C LEU A 1 13.31 -13.54 17.70
N ILE A 2 14.43 -12.88 17.42
CA ILE A 2 15.62 -12.88 18.30
C ILE A 2 15.31 -12.31 19.69
N CYS A 3 14.79 -11.08 19.79
CA CYS A 3 14.43 -10.48 21.09
C CYS A 3 13.32 -11.26 21.84
N GLY A 4 12.55 -12.09 21.13
CA GLY A 4 11.54 -12.98 21.71
C GLY A 4 12.05 -14.39 22.00
N ASN A 5 13.37 -14.63 21.91
CA ASN A 5 14.02 -15.92 22.12
C ASN A 5 13.46 -17.06 21.24
N LYS A 6 13.07 -16.75 19.99
CA LYS A 6 12.56 -17.70 18.98
C LYS A 6 13.53 -17.96 17.83
N ALA A 7 14.66 -17.26 17.79
CA ALA A 7 15.76 -17.48 16.85
C ALA A 7 17.06 -17.00 17.49
N LYS A 8 18.19 -17.63 17.16
CA LYS A 8 19.52 -17.29 17.69
C LYS A 8 20.27 -16.31 16.80
N SER A 9 19.92 -16.21 15.52
CA SER A 9 20.52 -15.27 14.56
C SER A 9 19.49 -14.62 13.63
N PHE A 10 19.94 -13.63 12.85
CA PHE A 10 19.13 -12.99 11.83
C PHE A 10 18.75 -13.95 10.72
N GLU A 11 19.70 -14.76 10.25
CA GLU A 11 19.54 -15.74 9.18
C GLU A 11 18.52 -16.81 9.57
N GLU A 12 18.64 -17.36 10.79
CA GLU A 12 17.67 -18.32 11.34
C GLU A 12 16.28 -17.69 11.43
N GLY A 13 16.19 -16.45 11.96
CA GLY A 13 14.92 -15.73 12.05
C GLY A 13 14.29 -15.49 10.68
N LYS A 14 15.08 -15.09 9.68
CA LYS A 14 14.61 -14.88 8.30
C LYS A 14 14.12 -16.18 7.68
N ALA A 15 14.86 -17.29 7.86
CA ALA A 15 14.46 -18.60 7.36
C ALA A 15 13.11 -19.05 7.95
N LEU A 16 12.92 -18.91 9.28
CA LEU A 16 11.66 -19.24 9.96
C LEU A 16 10.48 -18.38 9.46
N LEU A 17 10.71 -17.09 9.20
CA LEU A 17 9.68 -16.20 8.64
C LEU A 17 9.29 -16.61 7.22
N LEU A 18 10.28 -16.85 6.35
CA LEU A 18 10.05 -17.28 4.97
C LEU A 18 9.34 -18.63 4.91
N GLU A 19 9.71 -19.58 5.76
CA GLU A 19 9.00 -20.87 5.87
C GLU A 19 7.52 -20.65 6.19
N ASN A 20 7.21 -19.81 7.20
CA ASN A 20 5.83 -19.54 7.62
C ASN A 20 5.00 -18.76 6.59
N ILE A 21 5.65 -17.95 5.76
CA ILE A 21 5.01 -17.31 4.61
C ILE A 21 4.70 -18.37 3.55
N ASN A 22 5.70 -19.18 3.17
CA ASN A 22 5.59 -20.15 2.08
C ASN A 22 4.64 -21.31 2.40
N ASN A 23 4.59 -21.77 3.66
CA ASN A 23 3.72 -22.85 4.10
C ASN A 23 2.30 -22.37 4.49
N GLY A 24 2.01 -21.07 4.34
CA GLY A 24 0.68 -20.49 4.60
C GLY A 24 0.31 -20.34 6.09
N LYS A 25 1.17 -20.72 7.04
CA LYS A 25 0.88 -20.56 8.49
C LYS A 25 0.67 -19.09 8.86
N GLY A 26 1.41 -18.17 8.24
CA GLY A 26 1.22 -16.72 8.42
C GLY A 26 -0.19 -16.27 8.03
N LEU A 27 -0.66 -16.68 6.85
CA LEU A 27 -2.00 -16.35 6.35
C LEU A 27 -3.09 -16.98 7.23
N LYS A 28 -2.93 -18.23 7.66
CA LYS A 28 -3.86 -18.89 8.59
C LYS A 28 -3.97 -18.14 9.92
N LYS A 29 -2.84 -17.69 10.48
CA LYS A 29 -2.85 -16.92 11.73
C LYS A 29 -3.54 -15.57 11.57
N LEU A 30 -3.38 -14.90 10.42
CA LEU A 30 -4.12 -13.66 10.11
C LEU A 30 -5.64 -13.90 10.10
N LYS A 31 -6.11 -15.01 9.51
CA LYS A 31 -7.54 -15.39 9.54
C LYS A 31 -8.06 -15.62 10.96
N GLU A 32 -7.28 -16.31 11.79
CA GLU A 32 -7.62 -16.51 13.21
C GLU A 32 -7.72 -15.15 13.95
N PHE A 33 -6.77 -14.24 13.70
CA PHE A 33 -6.75 -12.90 14.29
C PHE A 33 -7.96 -12.03 13.90
N VAL A 34 -8.35 -12.06 12.61
CA VAL A 34 -9.53 -11.33 12.12
C VAL A 34 -10.81 -11.88 12.76
N LYS A 35 -10.99 -13.20 12.81
CA LYS A 35 -12.16 -13.85 13.44
C LYS A 35 -12.25 -13.56 14.93
N ALA A 36 -11.12 -13.53 15.64
CA ALA A 36 -11.08 -13.27 17.08
C ALA A 36 -11.60 -11.87 17.44
N GLN A 37 -11.65 -10.95 16.47
CA GLN A 37 -12.20 -9.60 16.61
C GLN A 37 -13.52 -9.42 15.84
N PHE A 38 -14.24 -10.52 15.59
CA PHE A 38 -15.55 -10.54 14.92
C PHE A 38 -15.54 -10.12 13.45
N GLY A 39 -14.37 -10.03 12.80
CA GLY A 39 -14.25 -9.73 11.38
C GLY A 39 -14.50 -10.95 10.48
N ASP A 40 -14.87 -10.70 9.23
CA ASP A 40 -15.03 -11.74 8.22
C ASP A 40 -13.66 -12.14 7.63
N ALA A 41 -13.15 -13.29 8.06
CA ALA A 41 -11.88 -13.84 7.56
C ALA A 41 -11.90 -14.21 6.06
N SER A 42 -13.05 -14.23 5.39
CA SER A 42 -13.10 -14.48 3.96
C SER A 42 -12.45 -13.35 3.13
N PHE A 43 -12.31 -12.14 3.70
CA PHE A 43 -11.57 -11.03 3.10
C PHE A 43 -10.05 -11.29 3.03
N VAL A 44 -9.54 -12.17 3.89
CA VAL A 44 -8.12 -12.60 3.84
C VAL A 44 -7.88 -13.57 2.68
N ASP A 45 -8.89 -14.34 2.30
CA ASP A 45 -8.83 -15.28 1.18
C ASP A 45 -9.10 -14.59 -0.17
N ASP A 46 -9.96 -13.56 -0.18
CA ASP A 46 -10.33 -12.80 -1.38
C ASP A 46 -10.29 -11.30 -1.13
N ALA A 47 -9.20 -10.68 -1.56
CA ALA A 47 -9.02 -9.24 -1.45
C ALA A 47 -9.98 -8.42 -2.34
N ASN A 48 -10.70 -9.03 -3.28
CA ASN A 48 -11.68 -8.31 -4.10
C ASN A 48 -12.91 -7.86 -3.31
N LYS A 49 -13.12 -8.41 -2.11
CA LYS A 49 -14.23 -8.03 -1.22
C LYS A 49 -14.03 -6.66 -0.58
N PHE A 50 -12.79 -6.15 -0.54
CA PHE A 50 -12.54 -4.81 -0.02
C PHE A 50 -13.19 -3.73 -0.90
N PRO A 51 -13.62 -2.61 -0.30
CA PRO A 51 -14.09 -1.45 -1.05
C PRO A 51 -13.08 -1.01 -2.12
N LYS A 52 -13.57 -0.68 -3.31
CA LYS A 52 -12.75 -0.18 -4.43
C LYS A 52 -13.17 1.23 -4.77
N ALA A 53 -12.19 2.10 -5.00
CA ALA A 53 -12.44 3.44 -5.51
C ALA A 53 -13.13 3.38 -6.88
N LYS A 54 -13.98 4.38 -7.16
CA LYS A 54 -14.67 4.56 -8.43
C LYS A 54 -13.70 4.87 -9.57
N HIS A 55 -12.65 5.64 -9.28
CA HIS A 55 -11.65 6.05 -10.24
C HIS A 55 -10.29 5.48 -9.87
N ILE A 56 -9.65 4.82 -10.84
CA ILE A 56 -8.27 4.36 -10.75
C ILE A 56 -7.52 4.98 -11.93
N VAL A 57 -6.60 5.90 -11.65
CA VAL A 57 -5.97 6.74 -12.66
C VAL A 57 -4.46 6.54 -12.65
N GLU A 58 -3.89 6.38 -13.85
CA GLU A 58 -2.46 6.22 -14.06
C GLU A 58 -1.72 7.55 -13.93
N VAL A 59 -0.64 7.54 -13.15
CA VAL A 59 0.38 8.60 -13.15
C VAL A 59 1.55 8.13 -13.99
N LYS A 60 1.77 8.77 -15.14
CA LYS A 60 2.81 8.40 -16.10
C LYS A 60 4.02 9.30 -15.98
N SER A 61 5.20 8.72 -16.18
CA SER A 61 6.45 9.46 -16.25
C SER A 61 6.46 10.40 -17.45
N THR A 62 6.84 11.65 -17.23
CA THR A 62 7.03 12.66 -18.29
C THR A 62 8.42 12.62 -18.92
N GLN A 63 9.32 11.79 -18.38
CA GLN A 63 10.70 11.67 -18.84
C GLN A 63 11.26 10.27 -18.56
N SER A 64 12.37 9.93 -19.24
CA SER A 64 13.12 8.70 -18.98
C SER A 64 14.25 8.96 -17.98
N GLY A 65 14.56 8.00 -17.10
CA GLY A 65 15.62 8.13 -16.11
C GLY A 65 15.61 7.04 -15.04
N ILE A 66 16.18 7.33 -13.88
CA ILE A 66 16.18 6.47 -12.69
C ILE A 66 15.51 7.22 -11.55
N ILE A 67 14.63 6.55 -10.80
CA ILE A 67 13.97 7.15 -9.63
C ILE A 67 15.01 7.39 -8.53
N SER A 68 15.40 8.65 -8.35
CA SER A 68 16.40 9.05 -7.35
C SER A 68 15.84 9.06 -5.93
N LYS A 69 14.59 9.48 -5.76
CA LYS A 69 13.91 9.63 -4.46
C LYS A 69 12.40 9.45 -4.62
N ILE A 70 11.76 8.95 -3.57
CA ILE A 70 10.31 9.00 -3.36
C ILE A 70 10.12 9.65 -1.99
N ASN A 71 9.44 10.80 -1.92
CA ASN A 71 9.21 11.50 -0.66
C ASN A 71 7.99 10.88 0.06
N ALA A 72 8.25 10.05 1.07
CA ALA A 72 7.18 9.37 1.80
C ALA A 72 6.21 10.33 2.52
N GLU A 73 6.68 11.52 2.95
CA GLU A 73 5.84 12.51 3.61
C GLU A 73 4.83 13.13 2.64
N GLU A 74 5.30 13.57 1.46
CA GLU A 74 4.43 14.11 0.40
C GLU A 74 3.39 13.08 -0.04
N PHE A 75 3.79 11.83 -0.27
CA PHE A 75 2.82 10.76 -0.60
C PHE A 75 1.80 10.51 0.52
N GLY A 76 2.20 10.67 1.79
CA GLY A 76 1.29 10.61 2.93
C GLY A 76 0.26 11.73 2.91
N LEU A 77 0.69 12.96 2.60
CA LEU A 77 -0.20 14.12 2.48
C LEU A 77 -1.16 13.98 1.30
N ILE A 78 -0.66 13.56 0.12
CA ILE A 78 -1.51 13.33 -1.05
C ILE A 78 -2.56 12.24 -0.74
N ALA A 79 -2.17 11.14 -0.09
CA ALA A 79 -3.11 10.10 0.31
C ALA A 79 -4.16 10.63 1.32
N MET A 80 -3.78 11.50 2.26
CA MET A 80 -4.70 12.15 3.20
C MET A 80 -5.71 13.02 2.44
N GLU A 81 -5.26 13.84 1.50
CA GLU A 81 -6.11 14.71 0.68
C GLU A 81 -7.07 13.93 -0.24
N LEU A 82 -6.66 12.73 -0.68
CA LEU A 82 -7.54 11.79 -1.39
C LEU A 82 -8.62 11.17 -0.50
N GLY A 83 -8.48 11.29 0.84
CA GLY A 83 -9.43 10.75 1.82
C GLY A 83 -8.94 9.51 2.58
N ALA A 84 -7.71 9.04 2.35
CA ALA A 84 -7.13 7.89 3.05
C ALA A 84 -6.67 8.21 4.49
N GLY A 85 -6.79 9.47 4.90
CA GLY A 85 -6.37 9.98 6.19
C GLY A 85 -7.37 10.94 6.81
N ARG A 86 -7.02 11.47 7.97
CA ARG A 86 -7.80 12.48 8.68
C ARG A 86 -7.06 13.79 8.67
N GLU A 87 -7.67 14.81 8.07
CA GLU A 87 -7.20 16.20 8.22
C GLU A 87 -7.54 16.73 9.62
N THR A 88 -8.74 16.39 10.10
CA THR A 88 -9.23 16.71 11.46
C THR A 88 -9.68 15.45 12.19
N LYS A 89 -9.84 15.53 13.52
CA LYS A 89 -10.28 14.39 14.33
C LYS A 89 -11.65 13.84 13.88
N GLU A 90 -12.51 14.71 13.37
CA GLU A 90 -13.87 14.41 12.93
C GLU A 90 -13.94 13.93 11.47
N SER A 91 -12.82 13.98 10.73
CA SER A 91 -12.75 13.51 9.35
C SER A 91 -13.09 12.02 9.23
N ILE A 92 -13.91 11.68 8.24
CA ILE A 92 -14.26 10.31 7.88
C ILE A 92 -13.25 9.82 6.84
N ILE A 93 -12.61 8.68 7.11
CA ILE A 93 -11.68 8.05 6.18
C ILE A 93 -12.46 7.26 5.14
N ASP A 94 -12.10 7.43 3.87
CA ASP A 94 -12.51 6.53 2.81
C ASP A 94 -11.52 5.36 2.72
N LEU A 95 -12.00 4.14 2.96
CA LEU A 95 -11.16 2.94 2.98
C LEU A 95 -10.83 2.39 1.59
N SER A 96 -11.35 3.02 0.53
CA SER A 96 -11.20 2.57 -0.86
C SER A 96 -10.19 3.36 -1.69
N VAL A 97 -9.76 4.53 -1.17
CA VAL A 97 -8.88 5.49 -1.85
C VAL A 97 -7.43 5.39 -1.37
N GLY A 98 -6.51 5.96 -2.14
CA GLY A 98 -5.08 5.96 -1.81
C GLY A 98 -4.18 5.91 -3.06
N ILE A 99 -2.92 5.55 -2.85
CA ILE A 99 -1.90 5.51 -3.91
C ILE A 99 -1.22 4.14 -3.93
N VAL A 100 -1.10 3.54 -5.11
CA VAL A 100 -0.31 2.33 -5.35
C VAL A 100 0.94 2.68 -6.14
N LEU A 101 2.10 2.57 -5.51
CA LEU A 101 3.39 2.76 -6.19
C LEU A 101 3.70 1.58 -7.10
N ASN A 102 3.90 1.86 -8.38
CA ASN A 102 4.26 0.86 -9.39
C ASN A 102 5.78 0.82 -9.64
N LYS A 103 6.50 1.89 -9.32
CA LYS A 103 7.96 1.98 -9.40
C LYS A 103 8.59 2.39 -8.05
N LYS A 104 9.81 1.93 -7.80
CA LYS A 104 10.57 2.18 -6.56
C LYS A 104 11.88 2.91 -6.81
N ARG A 105 12.44 3.49 -5.74
CA ARG A 105 13.76 4.13 -5.77
C ARG A 105 14.82 3.19 -6.34
N GLY A 106 15.59 3.68 -7.30
CA GLY A 106 16.65 2.94 -7.99
C GLY A 106 16.19 2.19 -9.23
N GLU A 107 14.89 2.17 -9.53
CA GLU A 107 14.38 1.57 -10.77
C GLU A 107 14.47 2.54 -11.94
N GLU A 108 14.77 1.98 -13.12
CA GLU A 108 14.69 2.68 -14.39
C GLU A 108 13.22 2.88 -14.81
N VAL A 109 12.96 4.05 -15.39
CA VAL A 109 11.68 4.47 -15.93
C VAL A 109 11.87 5.08 -17.30
N LYS A 110 10.97 4.78 -18.22
CA LYS A 110 10.87 5.44 -19.53
C LYS A 110 9.76 6.46 -19.51
N GLU A 111 9.84 7.44 -20.41
CA GLU A 111 8.70 8.32 -20.68
C GLU A 111 7.46 7.48 -21.03
N GLY A 112 6.33 7.78 -20.37
CA GLY A 112 5.09 7.01 -20.48
C GLY A 112 4.97 5.82 -19.53
N ASP A 113 6.03 5.39 -18.84
CA ASP A 113 5.93 4.34 -17.80
C ASP A 113 4.99 4.77 -16.67
N ILE A 114 4.22 3.83 -16.14
CA ILE A 114 3.33 4.09 -14.99
C ILE A 114 4.15 4.10 -13.71
N LEU A 115 4.19 5.26 -13.06
CA LEU A 115 4.87 5.48 -11.78
C LEU A 115 4.02 5.02 -10.60
N ALA A 116 2.72 5.36 -10.64
CA ALA A 116 1.76 5.04 -9.60
C ALA A 116 0.34 4.99 -10.15
N TYR A 117 -0.58 4.42 -9.36
CA TYR A 117 -2.01 4.52 -9.55
C TYR A 117 -2.64 5.34 -8.42
N ILE A 118 -3.46 6.32 -8.77
CA ILE A 118 -4.30 7.07 -7.84
C ILE A 118 -5.67 6.39 -7.79
N HIS A 119 -6.11 6.02 -6.59
CA HIS A 119 -7.45 5.52 -6.30
C HIS A 119 -8.24 6.64 -5.64
N SER A 120 -9.31 7.14 -6.28
CA SER A 120 -10.13 8.24 -5.78
C SER A 120 -11.63 8.01 -6.01
N ASN A 121 -12.46 8.57 -5.12
CA ASN A 121 -13.91 8.68 -5.30
C ASN A 121 -14.37 10.10 -5.65
N ASP A 122 -13.45 11.05 -5.69
CA ASP A 122 -13.65 12.45 -6.04
C ASP A 122 -12.72 12.84 -7.20
N GLU A 123 -13.31 13.25 -8.33
CA GLU A 123 -12.57 13.66 -9.52
C GLU A 123 -11.79 14.96 -9.32
N SER A 124 -12.25 15.87 -8.44
CA SER A 124 -11.59 17.18 -8.28
C SER A 124 -10.17 17.09 -7.72
N ASN A 125 -9.88 16.01 -6.98
CA ASN A 125 -8.59 15.84 -6.31
C ASN A 125 -7.59 15.02 -7.14
N ILE A 126 -8.04 14.39 -8.24
CA ILE A 126 -7.19 13.52 -9.07
C ILE A 126 -6.10 14.31 -9.78
N GLU A 127 -6.45 15.41 -10.44
CA GLU A 127 -5.47 16.19 -11.21
C GLU A 127 -4.42 16.85 -10.30
N LYS A 128 -4.84 17.32 -9.11
CA LYS A 128 -3.91 17.82 -8.10
C LYS A 128 -2.93 16.71 -7.67
N ALA A 129 -3.45 15.55 -7.23
CA ALA A 129 -2.63 14.43 -6.79
C ALA A 129 -1.66 13.93 -7.88
N LYS A 130 -2.08 13.95 -9.15
CA LYS A 130 -1.24 13.56 -10.29
C LYS A 130 -0.07 14.54 -10.49
N ASN A 131 -0.34 15.84 -10.39
CA ASN A 131 0.71 16.86 -10.50
C ASN A 131 1.69 16.81 -9.32
N ASP A 132 1.20 16.51 -8.11
CA ASP A 132 2.04 16.43 -6.92
C ASP A 132 2.96 15.19 -6.90
N ILE A 133 2.68 14.18 -7.74
CA ILE A 133 3.49 12.95 -7.85
C ILE A 133 4.64 13.07 -8.89
N ILE A 134 4.49 13.93 -9.90
CA ILE A 134 5.42 14.07 -11.04
C ILE A 134 6.46 15.16 -10.77
#